data_AF-A0A6V7JDH8-F1
#
_entry.id   AF-A0A6V7JDH8-F1
#
_cell.length_a   1.000
_cell.length_b   1.000
_cell.length_c   1.000
_cell.angle_alpha   90.00
_cell.angle_beta   90.00
_cell.angle_gamma   90.00
#
_symmetry.space_group_name_H-M   'P 1'
#
loop_
_entity.id
_entity.type
_entity.pdbx_description
1 polymer ?
#
loop_
_entity_poly.entity_id
_entity_poly.type
_entity_poly.pdbx_seq_one_letter_code
_entity_poly.pdbx_strand_id
1 'polypeptide(L)'
;KPHNPMINAGAILVCSLLKSLIKPEMTLAEKFDFTMNYFERLAGGENLGFNNAVFLSEREAADRNYALGFYMREHNCYPDKSNLREIMDFYFQ
;
A
#
# COMPACT_ATOMS: atom_id res chain seq x y z
N LYS A 1 -2.77 -4.23 -17.03
CA LYS A 1 -2.75 -4.94 -15.72
C LYS A 1 -1.32 -5.36 -15.41
N PRO A 2 -0.84 -5.21 -14.16
CA PRO A 2 0.48 -5.70 -13.73
C PRO A 2 0.64 -7.21 -13.97
N HIS A 3 1.87 -7.68 -14.16
CA HIS A 3 2.13 -9.09 -14.49
C HIS A 3 1.80 -10.06 -13.34
N ASN A 4 2.12 -9.71 -12.09
CA ASN A 4 1.86 -10.52 -10.90
C ASN A 4 1.96 -9.65 -9.63
N PRO A 5 1.47 -10.10 -8.45
CA PRO A 5 1.51 -9.30 -7.23
C PRO A 5 2.91 -9.11 -6.60
N MET A 6 3.92 -9.86 -7.04
CA MET A 6 5.26 -9.85 -6.45
C MET A 6 6.21 -8.80 -7.07
N ILE A 7 5.74 -8.04 -8.07
CA ILE A 7 6.45 -6.87 -8.61
C ILE A 7 5.83 -5.58 -8.07
N ASN A 8 6.59 -4.48 -8.03
CA ASN A 8 6.12 -3.20 -7.47
C ASN A 8 4.76 -2.76 -8.03
N ALA A 9 4.54 -2.90 -9.33
CA ALA A 9 3.26 -2.57 -9.98
C ALA A 9 2.08 -3.38 -9.38
N GLY A 10 2.31 -4.68 -9.16
CA GLY A 10 1.32 -5.57 -8.58
C GLY A 10 1.10 -5.28 -7.10
N ALA A 11 2.16 -5.06 -6.34
CA ALA A 11 2.08 -4.75 -4.92
C ALA A 11 1.35 -3.41 -4.66
N ILE A 12 1.66 -2.35 -5.41
CA ILE A 12 0.93 -1.07 -5.35
C ILE A 12 -0.56 -1.28 -5.67
N LEU A 13 -0.88 -2.10 -6.68
CA LEU A 13 -2.27 -2.42 -7.00
C LEU A 13 -2.94 -3.19 -5.85
N VAL A 14 -2.28 -4.16 -5.23
CA VAL A 14 -2.81 -4.88 -4.06
C VAL A 14 -3.07 -3.94 -2.88
N CYS A 15 -2.16 -3.00 -2.59
CA CYS A 15 -2.37 -1.95 -1.60
C CYS A 15 -3.62 -1.12 -1.90
N SER A 16 -3.88 -0.80 -3.18
CA SER A 16 -5.11 -0.11 -3.58
C SER A 16 -6.38 -0.91 -3.32
N LEU A 17 -6.35 -2.24 -3.51
CA LEU A 17 -7.50 -3.10 -3.22
C LEU A 17 -7.79 -3.13 -1.72
N LEU A 18 -6.75 -3.26 -0.88
CA LEU A 18 -6.86 -3.21 0.57
C LEU A 18 -7.39 -1.86 1.07
N LYS A 19 -6.91 -0.77 0.48
CA LYS A 19 -7.32 0.59 0.85
C LYS A 19 -8.74 0.93 0.40
N SER A 20 -9.13 0.54 -0.82
CA SER A 20 -10.37 1.00 -1.46
C SER A 20 -11.54 0.01 -1.41
N LEU A 21 -11.30 -1.29 -1.24
CA LEU A 21 -12.38 -2.32 -1.33
C LEU A 21 -12.65 -3.03 -0.01
N ILE A 22 -11.61 -3.33 0.75
CA ILE A 22 -11.77 -3.92 2.08
C ILE A 22 -12.05 -2.78 3.04
N LYS A 23 -13.06 -2.84 3.91
CA LYS A 23 -13.34 -1.82 4.96
C LYS A 23 -13.03 -0.37 4.51
N PRO A 24 -13.64 0.12 3.40
CA PRO A 24 -13.28 1.38 2.76
C PRO A 24 -13.49 2.62 3.64
N GLU A 25 -14.30 2.49 4.68
CA GLU A 25 -14.56 3.51 5.69
C GLU A 25 -13.36 3.81 6.59
N MET A 26 -12.37 2.92 6.65
CA MET A 26 -11.18 3.09 7.49
C MET A 26 -10.23 4.15 6.93
N THR A 27 -9.74 4.99 7.83
CA THR A 27 -8.63 5.91 7.60
C THR A 27 -7.33 5.14 7.28
N LEU A 28 -6.32 5.85 6.76
CA LEU A 28 -5.02 5.23 6.49
C LEU A 28 -4.35 4.65 7.75
N ALA A 29 -4.50 5.31 8.90
CA ALA A 29 -3.96 4.81 10.17
C ALA A 29 -4.67 3.51 10.60
N GLU A 30 -6.00 3.48 10.56
CA GLU A 30 -6.76 2.26 10.88
C GLU A 30 -6.45 1.12 9.90
N LYS A 31 -6.14 1.43 8.63
CA LYS A 31 -5.68 0.45 7.63
C LYS A 31 -4.33 -0.15 7.97
N PHE A 32 -3.40 0.70 8.40
CA PHE A 32 -2.10 0.26 8.87
C PHE A 32 -2.24 -0.67 10.07
N ASP A 33 -3.00 -0.25 11.09
CA ASP A 33 -3.27 -1.07 12.28
C ASP A 33 -3.96 -2.39 11.91
N PHE A 34 -4.98 -2.36 11.04
CA PHE A 34 -5.66 -3.56 10.56
C PHE A 34 -4.68 -4.56 9.91
N THR A 35 -3.72 -4.05 9.15
CA THR A 35 -2.72 -4.87 8.44
C THR A 35 -1.67 -5.41 9.40
N MET A 36 -1.17 -4.59 10.32
CA MET A 36 -0.22 -5.01 11.35
C MET A 36 -0.82 -6.07 12.28
N ASN A 37 -2.08 -5.90 12.71
CA ASN A 37 -2.79 -6.92 13.49
C ASN A 37 -2.94 -8.24 12.70
N TYR A 38 -3.10 -8.17 11.38
CA TYR A 38 -3.15 -9.37 10.55
C TYR A 38 -1.79 -10.07 10.50
N PHE A 39 -0.70 -9.31 10.33
CA PHE A 39 0.66 -9.84 10.33
C PHE A 39 1.06 -10.41 11.71
N GLU A 40 0.70 -9.76 12.81
CA GLU A 40 0.96 -10.26 14.17
C GLU A 40 0.30 -11.63 14.38
N ARG A 41 -0.94 -11.80 13.90
CA ARG A 41 -1.63 -13.09 13.93
C ARG A 41 -0.94 -14.15 13.08
N LEU A 42 -0.40 -13.78 11.92
CA LEU A 42 0.39 -14.69 11.08
C LEU A 42 1.73 -15.06 11.72
N ALA A 43 2.32 -14.13 12.49
CA ALA A 43 3.54 -14.33 13.26
C ALA A 43 3.32 -15.07 14.59
N GLY A 44 2.10 -15.55 14.87
CA GLY A 44 1.82 -16.30 16.11
C GLY A 44 1.75 -15.44 17.37
N GLY A 45 1.46 -14.14 17.24
CA GLY A 45 1.42 -13.20 18.36
C GLY A 45 2.78 -12.66 18.79
N GLU A 46 3.81 -12.83 17.96
CA GLU A 46 5.11 -12.18 18.17
C GLU A 46 5.02 -10.67 17.89
N ASN A 47 5.86 -9.89 18.58
CA ASN A 47 5.87 -8.45 18.45
C ASN A 47 6.43 -8.02 17.09
N LEU A 48 5.67 -7.22 16.35
CA LEU A 48 6.08 -6.61 15.10
C LEU A 48 6.32 -5.10 15.29
N GLY A 49 7.41 -4.61 14.70
CA GLY A 49 7.75 -3.19 14.72
C GLY A 49 7.44 -2.48 13.41
N PHE A 50 7.40 -1.16 13.48
CA PHE A 50 7.37 -0.26 12.33
C PHE A 50 8.58 0.67 12.38
N ASN A 51 9.33 0.77 11.28
CA ASN A 51 10.49 1.64 11.19
C ASN A 51 10.14 2.94 10.46
N ASN A 52 9.79 3.96 11.23
CA ASN A 52 9.43 5.27 10.68
C ASN A 52 10.56 5.93 9.88
N ALA A 53 11.83 5.69 10.24
CA ALA A 53 12.96 6.26 9.49
C ALA A 53 13.07 5.65 8.09
N VAL A 54 12.86 4.34 7.96
CA VAL A 54 12.82 3.65 6.67
C VAL A 54 11.64 4.12 5.84
N PHE A 55 10.44 4.20 6.42
CA PHE A 55 9.25 4.74 5.73
C PHE A 55 9.51 6.14 5.15
N LEU A 56 10.06 7.06 5.93
CA LEU A 56 10.36 8.41 5.48
C LEU A 56 11.38 8.41 4.32
N SER A 57 12.43 7.59 4.43
CA SER A 57 13.45 7.43 3.39
C SER A 57 12.88 6.85 2.10
N GLU A 58 12.06 5.79 2.18
CA GLU A 58 11.42 5.16 1.02
C GLU A 58 10.46 6.13 0.33
N ARG A 59 9.68 6.90 1.10
CA ARG A 59 8.76 7.91 0.57
C ARG A 59 9.49 9.05 -0.12
N GLU A 60 10.64 9.48 0.38
CA GLU A 60 11.44 10.56 -0.22
C GLU A 60 12.12 10.12 -1.53
N ALA A 61 12.59 8.88 -1.60
CA ALA A 61 13.28 8.32 -2.78
C ALA A 61 12.33 7.61 -3.79
N ALA A 62 11.02 7.87 -3.71
CA ALA A 62 9.97 7.08 -4.35
C ALA A 62 9.72 7.34 -5.85
N ASP A 63 10.57 8.09 -6.56
CA ASP A 63 10.31 8.59 -7.93
C ASP A 63 9.83 7.50 -8.91
N ARG A 64 10.53 6.36 -8.93
CA ARG A 64 10.18 5.22 -9.80
C ARG A 64 8.79 4.66 -9.47
N ASN A 65 8.48 4.54 -8.18
CA ASN A 65 7.21 3.99 -7.72
C ASN A 65 6.06 4.97 -8.00
N TYR A 66 6.28 6.28 -7.86
CA TYR A 66 5.30 7.29 -8.29
C TYR A 66 5.07 7.30 -9.80
N ALA A 67 6.14 7.24 -10.61
CA ALA A 67 6.01 7.17 -12.07
C ALA A 67 5.17 5.95 -12.49
N LEU A 68 5.43 4.79 -11.89
CA LEU A 68 4.65 3.58 -12.09
C LEU A 68 3.19 3.74 -11.60
N GLY A 69 3.01 4.37 -10.45
CA GLY A 69 1.72 4.70 -9.87
C GLY A 69 0.83 5.50 -10.83
N PHE A 70 1.39 6.55 -11.43
CA PHE A 70 0.73 7.36 -12.44
C PHE A 70 0.48 6.60 -13.75
N TYR A 71 1.45 5.82 -14.22
CA TYR A 71 1.30 4.99 -15.42
C TYR A 71 0.15 3.98 -15.29
N MET A 72 0.01 3.35 -14.13
CA MET A 72 -1.10 2.44 -13.83
C MET A 72 -2.45 3.17 -13.74
N ARG A 73 -2.45 4.45 -13.29
CA ARG A 73 -3.66 5.29 -13.23
C ARG A 73 -4.19 5.59 -14.63
N GLU A 74 -3.30 5.97 -15.55
CA GLU A 74 -3.65 6.21 -16.96
C GLU A 74 -4.29 4.98 -17.61
N HIS A 75 -3.82 3.78 -17.25
CA HIS A 75 -4.35 2.52 -17.74
C HIS A 75 -5.55 1.98 -16.92
N ASN A 76 -6.19 2.82 -16.09
CA ASN A 76 -7.36 2.48 -15.27
C ASN A 76 -7.18 1.17 -14.48
N CYS A 77 -6.00 0.95 -13.90
CA CYS A 77 -5.72 -0.29 -13.17
C CYS A 77 -6.33 -0.31 -11.76
N TYR A 78 -6.60 0.85 -11.16
CA TYR A 78 -7.10 0.97 -9.78
C TYR A 78 -8.62 0.88 -9.70
N PRO A 79 -9.18 0.50 -8.53
CA PRO A 79 -10.61 0.65 -8.26
C PRO A 79 -11.10 2.09 -8.40
N ASP A 80 -12.38 2.27 -8.70
CA ASP A 80 -13.01 3.59 -8.79
C ASP A 80 -12.81 4.40 -7.49
N LYS A 81 -12.62 5.72 -7.63
CA LYS A 81 -12.41 6.66 -6.51
C LYS A 81 -11.17 6.41 -5.66
N SER A 82 -10.20 5.65 -6.15
CA SER A 82 -8.92 5.44 -5.48
C SER A 82 -8.08 6.73 -5.39
N ASN A 83 -7.57 7.04 -4.20
CA ASN A 83 -6.62 8.12 -4.00
C ASN A 83 -5.18 7.60 -4.13
N LEU A 84 -4.51 7.91 -5.25
CA LEU A 84 -3.15 7.43 -5.51
C LEU A 84 -2.17 7.82 -4.40
N ARG A 85 -2.25 9.03 -3.84
CA ARG A 85 -1.32 9.46 -2.80
C ARG A 85 -1.44 8.62 -1.53
N GLU A 86 -2.67 8.34 -1.09
CA GLU A 86 -2.91 7.47 0.06
C GLU A 86 -2.46 6.03 -0.20
N ILE A 87 -2.62 5.54 -1.43
CA ILE A 87 -2.15 4.20 -1.80
C ILE A 87 -0.64 4.12 -1.77
N MET A 88 0.05 5.14 -2.28
CA MET A 88 1.51 5.20 -2.26
C MET A 88 2.03 5.32 -0.83
N ASP A 89 1.44 6.20 -0.01
CA ASP A 89 1.79 6.30 1.42
C ASP A 89 1.57 4.96 2.14
N PHE A 90 0.47 4.24 1.86
CA PHE A 90 0.21 2.91 2.43
C PHE A 90 1.19 1.84 1.93
N TYR A 91 1.67 1.94 0.69
CA TYR A 91 2.63 1.00 0.11
C TYR A 91 4.05 1.18 0.69
N PHE A 92 4.40 2.40 1.13
CA PHE A 92 5.69 2.66 1.79
C PHE A 92 5.67 2.34 3.29
N GLN A 93 4.48 2.28 3.90
CA GLN A 93 4.29 1.85 5.28
C GLN A 93 4.46 0.34 5.43
#